data_AF-A0AAE4HTD4-F1
#
_entry.id   AF-A0AAE4HTD4-F1
#
_cell.length_a   1.000
_cell.length_b   1.000
_cell.length_c   1.000
_cell.angle_alpha   90.00
_cell.angle_beta   90.00
_cell.angle_gamma   90.00
#
_symmetry.space_group_name_H-M   'P 1'
#
loop_
_entity.id
_entity.type
_entity.pdbx_description
1 polymer ?
#
loop_
_entity_poly.entity_id
_entity_poly.type
_entity_poly.pdbx_seq_one_letter_code
_entity_poly.pdbx_strand_id
1 'polypeptide(L)'
;MTTQTKNTPYQVGDIFYSSWGYEQTNVTFWQIVKLTEKTAWFRPVKKQTVNIHTPMSGTTAPIPNEFIDYPLARTKDSIVRKRINLNHPNELYGNRSWDTFYRYDGQPVYESSYY
;
A
#
# COMPACT_ATOMS: atom_id res chain seq x y z
N MET A 1 -17.00 -8.45 29.57
CA MET A 1 -17.14 -7.14 28.88
C MET A 1 -16.89 -7.39 27.41
N THR A 2 -17.94 -7.65 26.64
CA THR A 2 -17.86 -7.93 25.20
C THR A 2 -17.85 -6.59 24.47
N THR A 3 -16.67 -6.08 24.13
CA THR A 3 -16.52 -4.97 23.21
C THR A 3 -17.03 -5.40 21.85
N GLN A 4 -18.17 -4.84 21.43
CA GLN A 4 -18.63 -4.87 20.05
C GLN A 4 -17.48 -4.39 19.15
N THR A 5 -16.87 -5.32 18.42
CA THR A 5 -16.01 -5.00 17.29
C THR A 5 -16.87 -4.28 16.27
N LYS A 6 -16.77 -2.96 16.20
CA LYS A 6 -17.18 -2.21 15.01
C LYS A 6 -16.56 -2.95 13.82
N ASN A 7 -17.40 -3.52 12.95
CA ASN A 7 -17.02 -4.10 11.66
C ASN A 7 -16.47 -2.97 10.77
N THR A 8 -15.30 -2.47 11.14
CA THR A 8 -14.56 -1.49 10.37
C THR A 8 -13.87 -2.30 9.29
N PRO A 9 -14.05 -2.01 7.99
CA PRO A 9 -13.44 -2.80 6.92
C PRO A 9 -11.90 -2.73 6.91
N TYR A 10 -11.29 -1.97 7.82
CA TYR A 10 -9.86 -1.76 7.93
C TYR A 10 -9.39 -2.08 9.35
N GLN A 11 -8.19 -2.63 9.44
CA GLN A 11 -7.47 -2.90 10.68
C GLN A 11 -6.01 -2.45 10.56
N VAL A 12 -5.40 -2.15 11.71
CA VAL A 12 -3.94 -1.93 11.75
C VAL A 12 -3.24 -3.19 11.28
N GLY A 13 -2.26 -3.03 10.38
CA GLY A 13 -1.59 -4.15 9.71
C GLY A 13 -2.14 -4.50 8.34
N ASP A 14 -3.33 -4.01 7.94
CA ASP A 14 -3.79 -4.15 6.56
C ASP A 14 -2.79 -3.53 5.58
N ILE A 15 -2.62 -4.18 4.43
CA ILE A 15 -1.70 -3.75 3.39
C ILE A 15 -2.47 -3.28 2.17
N PHE A 16 -1.98 -2.18 1.62
CA PHE A 16 -2.40 -1.61 0.35
C PHE A 16 -1.18 -1.46 -0.54
N TYR A 17 -1.39 -1.31 -1.83
CA TYR A 17 -0.32 -1.02 -2.77
C TYR A 17 -0.74 0.11 -3.72
N SER A 18 0.24 0.87 -4.18
CA SER A 18 0.08 1.73 -5.35
C SER A 18 0.89 1.14 -6.50
N SER A 19 0.28 1.13 -7.68
CA SER A 19 0.92 0.73 -8.93
C SER A 19 0.79 1.87 -9.90
N TRP A 20 1.92 2.40 -10.36
CA TRP A 20 1.96 3.59 -11.21
C TRP A 20 3.20 3.60 -12.06
N GLY A 21 3.11 4.30 -13.18
CA GLY A 21 4.26 4.68 -13.98
C GLY A 21 3.84 4.91 -15.42
N TYR A 22 4.79 5.42 -16.19
CA TYR A 22 4.55 5.84 -17.57
C TYR A 22 5.08 4.76 -18.52
N GLU A 23 6.40 4.54 -18.48
CA GLU A 23 7.06 3.46 -19.24
C GLU A 23 7.29 2.22 -18.38
N GLN A 24 7.43 2.38 -17.06
CA GLN A 24 7.68 1.32 -16.09
C GLN A 24 6.48 1.15 -15.16
N THR A 25 6.30 -0.02 -14.55
CA THR A 25 5.27 -0.25 -13.54
C THR A 25 5.94 -0.30 -12.16
N ASN A 26 5.89 0.81 -11.43
CA ASN A 26 6.41 0.89 -10.06
C ASN A 26 5.34 0.46 -9.06
N VAL A 27 5.69 -0.47 -8.18
CA VAL A 27 4.83 -0.90 -7.08
C VAL A 27 5.42 -0.46 -5.74
N THR A 28 4.58 0.18 -4.93
CA THR A 28 4.90 0.51 -3.53
C THR A 28 3.85 -0.07 -2.61
N PHE A 29 4.26 -0.80 -1.59
CA PHE A 29 3.35 -1.35 -0.57
C PHE A 29 3.29 -0.44 0.65
N TRP A 30 2.11 -0.38 1.26
CA TRP A 30 1.74 0.52 2.33
C TRP A 30 0.98 -0.23 3.40
N GLN A 31 1.46 -0.19 4.64
CA GLN A 31 0.79 -0.84 5.77
C GLN A 31 0.11 0.20 6.66
N ILE A 32 -1.11 -0.10 7.11
CA ILE A 32 -1.81 0.72 8.09
C ILE A 32 -1.09 0.61 9.44
N VAL A 33 -0.56 1.74 9.93
CA VAL A 33 0.10 1.85 11.24
C VAL A 33 -0.78 2.48 12.31
N LYS A 34 -1.80 3.22 11.90
CA LYS A 34 -2.78 3.83 12.81
C LYS A 34 -4.12 3.97 12.09
N LEU A 35 -5.20 3.80 12.84
CA LEU A 35 -6.57 3.91 12.35
C LEU A 35 -7.42 4.77 13.30
N THR A 36 -8.30 5.57 12.73
CA THR A 36 -9.46 6.17 13.41
C THR A 36 -10.72 5.85 12.60
N GLU A 37 -11.89 6.24 13.09
CA GLU A 37 -13.17 5.98 12.43
C GLU A 37 -13.27 6.52 10.99
N LYS A 38 -12.46 7.54 10.64
CA LYS A 38 -12.54 8.23 9.34
C LYS A 38 -11.21 8.31 8.62
N THR A 39 -10.10 7.89 9.23
CA THR A 39 -8.76 8.12 8.68
C THR A 39 -7.85 6.94 8.97
N ALA A 40 -7.06 6.56 7.98
CA ALA A 40 -6.01 5.57 8.09
C ALA A 40 -4.66 6.24 7.80
N TRP A 41 -3.65 5.87 8.59
CA TRP A 41 -2.25 6.29 8.40
C TRP A 41 -1.48 5.11 7.88
N PHE A 42 -0.77 5.34 6.78
CA PHE A 42 -0.03 4.35 6.05
C PHE A 42 1.46 4.65 6.14
N ARG A 43 2.26 3.60 6.27
CA ARG A 43 3.71 3.67 6.16
C ARG A 43 4.19 2.70 5.08
N PRO A 44 5.14 3.08 4.23
CA PRO A 44 5.62 2.18 3.19
C PRO A 44 6.39 1.02 3.82
N VAL A 45 6.22 -0.16 3.25
CA VAL A 45 6.89 -1.39 3.67
C VAL A 45 7.80 -1.91 2.57
N LYS A 46 8.87 -2.57 3.00
CA LYS A 46 9.80 -3.26 2.12
C LYS A 46 9.04 -4.29 1.30
N LYS A 47 9.52 -4.50 0.09
CA LYS A 47 9.00 -5.51 -0.83
C LYS A 47 10.09 -6.49 -1.18
N GLN A 48 9.68 -7.71 -1.54
CA GLN A 48 10.56 -8.75 -2.04
C GLN A 48 10.09 -9.20 -3.42
N THR A 49 11.02 -9.58 -4.28
CA THR A 49 10.71 -10.21 -5.56
C THR A 49 10.28 -11.65 -5.29
N VAL A 50 9.10 -12.02 -5.78
CA VAL A 50 8.55 -13.38 -5.66
C VAL A 50 8.89 -14.19 -6.90
N ASN A 51 8.61 -13.63 -8.09
CA ASN A 51 8.98 -14.26 -9.36
C ASN A 51 9.65 -13.25 -10.29
N ILE A 52 10.60 -13.74 -11.09
CA ILE A 52 11.25 -12.99 -12.16
C ILE A 52 10.70 -13.56 -13.47
N HIS A 53 10.02 -12.75 -14.27
CA HIS A 53 9.49 -13.17 -15.57
C HIS A 53 10.50 -12.87 -16.68
N THR A 54 11.14 -11.71 -16.61
CA THR A 54 12.23 -11.29 -17.50
C THR A 54 13.29 -10.57 -16.66
N PRO A 55 14.48 -10.27 -17.19
CA PRO A 55 15.46 -9.46 -16.48
C PRO A 55 14.93 -8.09 -16.01
N MET A 56 13.84 -7.61 -16.63
CA MET A 56 13.24 -6.29 -16.42
C MET A 56 11.81 -6.35 -15.87
N SER A 57 11.29 -7.53 -15.53
CA SER A 57 9.93 -7.66 -15.01
C SER A 57 9.74 -8.88 -14.11
N GLY A 58 8.80 -8.74 -13.17
CA GLY A 58 8.50 -9.79 -12.23
C GLY A 58 7.26 -9.50 -11.41
N THR A 59 7.11 -10.23 -10.32
CA THR A 59 6.07 -10.01 -9.33
C THR A 59 6.71 -9.79 -7.96
N THR A 60 6.10 -8.92 -7.17
CA THR A 60 6.59 -8.54 -5.85
C THR A 60 5.50 -8.65 -4.79
N ALA A 61 5.92 -8.93 -3.56
CA ALA A 61 5.05 -9.01 -2.39
C ALA A 61 5.61 -8.14 -1.26
N PRO A 62 4.76 -7.61 -0.37
CA PRO A 62 5.20 -6.86 0.79
C PRO A 62 5.88 -7.78 1.81
N ILE A 63 6.77 -7.20 2.60
CA ILE A 63 7.29 -7.79 3.84
C ILE A 63 6.61 -7.01 5.00
N PRO A 64 5.56 -7.57 5.62
CA PRO A 64 4.82 -6.88 6.67
C PRO A 64 5.75 -6.46 7.83
N ASN A 65 5.51 -5.27 8.38
CA ASN A 65 6.25 -4.64 9.48
C ASN A 65 7.71 -4.22 9.19
N GLU A 66 8.25 -4.48 8.00
CA GLU A 66 9.55 -3.98 7.57
C GLU A 66 9.40 -2.60 6.92
N PHE A 67 9.37 -1.55 7.71
CA PHE A 67 9.13 -0.20 7.21
C PHE A 67 10.35 0.42 6.54
N ILE A 68 10.12 1.15 5.44
CA ILE A 68 11.14 1.87 4.69
C ILE A 68 10.76 3.33 4.50
N ASP A 69 11.69 4.16 4.03
CA ASP A 69 11.39 5.50 3.55
C ASP A 69 10.96 5.49 2.08
N TYR A 70 10.04 6.39 1.75
CA TYR A 70 9.54 6.61 0.41
C TYR A 70 9.65 8.11 0.04
N PRO A 71 10.59 8.47 -0.84
CA PRO A 71 10.96 9.88 -1.07
C PRO A 71 9.80 10.74 -1.62
N LEU A 72 8.83 10.14 -2.31
CA LEU A 72 7.70 10.88 -2.88
C LEU A 72 6.65 11.31 -1.84
N ALA A 73 6.62 10.67 -0.66
CA ALA A 73 5.69 11.05 0.41
C ALA A 73 6.03 12.42 1.03
N ARG A 74 7.33 12.77 1.11
CA ARG A 74 7.85 14.05 1.64
C ARG A 74 7.32 14.39 3.05
N THR A 75 7.06 13.37 3.87
CA THR A 75 6.63 13.47 5.27
C THR A 75 7.59 12.73 6.18
N LYS A 76 7.56 13.03 7.48
CA LYS A 76 8.32 12.26 8.48
C LYS A 76 7.88 10.79 8.45
N ASP A 77 8.87 9.88 8.44
CA ASP A 77 8.68 8.43 8.35
C ASP A 77 7.90 7.98 7.10
N SER A 78 7.81 8.86 6.09
CA SER A 78 7.05 8.65 4.87
C SER A 78 5.56 8.33 5.07
N ILE A 79 4.98 8.81 6.18
CA ILE A 79 3.60 8.54 6.55
C ILE A 79 2.63 9.29 5.64
N VAL A 80 1.66 8.57 5.07
CA VAL A 80 0.57 9.10 4.25
C VAL A 80 -0.76 8.90 4.97
N ARG A 81 -1.66 9.89 4.90
CA ARG A 81 -3.00 9.83 5.51
C ARG A 81 -4.05 9.69 4.43
N LYS A 82 -4.95 8.71 4.57
CA LYS A 82 -6.12 8.56 3.69
C LYS A 82 -7.41 8.61 4.48
N ARG A 83 -8.41 9.28 3.89
CA ARG A 83 -9.77 9.24 4.43
C ARG A 83 -10.37 7.88 4.05
N ILE A 84 -10.98 7.24 5.03
CA ILE A 84 -11.65 5.96 4.83
C ILE A 84 -12.91 6.19 3.99
N ASN A 85 -13.08 5.39 2.93
CA ASN A 85 -14.27 5.37 2.11
C ASN A 85 -14.99 4.03 2.29
N LEU A 86 -16.11 4.03 3.00
CA LEU A 86 -16.89 2.81 3.26
C LEU A 86 -17.60 2.28 2.00
N ASN A 87 -17.82 3.13 0.99
CA ASN A 87 -18.45 2.71 -0.27
C ASN A 87 -17.44 2.02 -1.20
N HIS A 88 -16.16 2.36 -1.08
CA HIS A 88 -15.06 1.78 -1.84
C HIS A 88 -13.94 1.32 -0.88
N PRO A 89 -14.18 0.26 -0.08
CA PRO A 89 -13.26 -0.13 0.97
C PRO A 89 -11.89 -0.60 0.45
N ASN A 90 -11.81 -0.99 -0.82
CA ASN A 90 -10.60 -1.53 -1.43
C ASN A 90 -9.80 -0.49 -2.22
N GLU A 91 -10.32 0.73 -2.37
CA GLU A 91 -9.73 1.76 -3.21
C GLU A 91 -9.70 3.11 -2.47
N LEU A 92 -8.50 3.59 -2.17
CA LEU A 92 -8.29 4.88 -1.53
C LEU A 92 -7.61 5.82 -2.52
N TYR A 93 -8.43 6.62 -3.20
CA TYR A 93 -7.96 7.54 -4.23
C TYR A 93 -7.05 8.64 -3.68
N GLY A 94 -6.06 9.00 -4.49
CA GLY A 94 -5.15 10.10 -4.25
C GLY A 94 -5.23 11.17 -5.32
N ASN A 95 -4.57 12.29 -5.07
CA ASN A 95 -4.44 13.36 -6.09
C ASN A 95 -3.31 13.08 -7.10
N ARG A 96 -2.54 12.00 -6.91
CA ARG A 96 -1.40 11.61 -7.73
C ARG A 96 -1.48 10.12 -8.02
N SER A 97 -0.94 9.68 -9.16
CA SER A 97 -0.99 8.26 -9.55
C SER A 97 -0.34 7.32 -8.53
N TRP A 98 0.75 7.74 -7.88
CA TRP A 98 1.39 6.95 -6.81
C TRP A 98 0.62 6.95 -5.49
N ASP A 99 -0.34 7.86 -5.34
CA ASP A 99 -1.13 8.10 -4.13
C ASP A 99 -2.50 7.41 -4.22
N THR A 100 -2.81 6.67 -5.29
CA THR A 100 -4.01 5.79 -5.32
C THR A 100 -3.65 4.42 -4.80
N PHE A 101 -4.34 3.99 -3.74
CA PHE A 101 -4.03 2.77 -3.01
C PHE A 101 -5.11 1.72 -3.24
N TYR A 102 -4.69 0.52 -3.61
CA TYR A 102 -5.53 -0.65 -3.80
C TYR A 102 -5.26 -1.65 -2.69
N ARG A 103 -6.30 -2.29 -2.15
CA ARG A 103 -6.14 -3.29 -1.09
C ARG A 103 -5.32 -4.48 -1.60
N TYR A 104 -4.35 -4.90 -0.81
CA TYR A 104 -3.55 -6.07 -1.12
C TYR A 104 -4.30 -7.35 -0.70
N ASP A 105 -4.56 -8.23 -1.66
CA ASP A 105 -5.31 -9.47 -1.47
C ASP A 105 -4.41 -10.69 -1.12
N GLY A 106 -3.12 -10.46 -0.89
CA GLY A 106 -2.15 -11.54 -0.66
C GLY A 106 -1.51 -12.11 -1.93
N GLN A 107 -1.98 -11.70 -3.11
CA GLN A 107 -1.39 -12.11 -4.39
C GLN A 107 -0.22 -11.19 -4.79
N PRO A 108 0.91 -11.72 -5.29
CA PRO A 108 2.02 -10.90 -5.78
C PRO A 108 1.57 -9.91 -6.87
N VAL A 109 2.10 -8.67 -6.80
CA VAL A 109 1.76 -7.59 -7.73
C VAL A 109 2.84 -7.48 -8.80
N TYR A 110 2.42 -7.31 -10.06
CA TYR A 110 3.33 -7.14 -11.19
C TYR A 110 4.09 -5.82 -11.12
N GLU A 111 5.40 -5.88 -11.36
CA GLU A 111 6.31 -4.74 -11.43
C GLU A 111 7.24 -4.89 -12.64
N SER A 112 7.56 -3.78 -13.28
CA SER A 112 8.55 -3.73 -14.35
C SER A 112 9.52 -2.57 -14.16
N SER A 113 10.79 -2.82 -14.46
CA SER A 113 11.83 -1.80 -14.46
C SER A 113 12.68 -1.91 -15.72
N TYR A 114 12.76 -0.80 -16.46
CA TYR A 114 13.62 -0.66 -17.63
C TYR A 114 14.90 0.05 -17.16
N TYR A 115 16.05 -0.56 -17.47
CA TYR A 115 17.37 -0.02 -17.18
C TYR A 115 17.85 0.90 -18.30
#